data_AF-A0A9W4I8J6-F1
#
_entry.id   AF-A0A9W4I8J6-F1
#
_cell.length_a   1.000
_cell.length_b   1.000
_cell.length_c   1.000
_cell.angle_alpha   90.00
_cell.angle_beta   90.00
_cell.angle_gamma   90.00
#
_symmetry.space_group_name_H-M   'P 1'
#
loop_
_entity.id
_entity.type
_entity.pdbx_description
1 polymer ?
#
loop_
_entity_poly.entity_id
_entity_poly.type
_entity_poly.pdbx_seq_one_letter_code
_entity_poly.pdbx_strand_id
1 'polypeptide(L)'
;MAVVSKPSTVVIHSRSIHSLTLESAFDDASRGPMGSMSLLFRQQGQSIASLGAAILILMLAFEPFVQQILSYPSERIRTATKTPAAAVPQVQYYNDFLPLNTQTSAYYMGIWTKDFNIEPTCPSGNCTWPSYKSLGFCSQCSDVTSTATLNCSMPSSSHRMGQNATLNGTCEVVLPQGRPSGTTLEATIENGTTTFLQWSMEAVWEVEPYPVIDNSAYSGVENPLLVLAQSMLGFDSNLITNSSDPTEGVFIKNVTQCLCHQRYSRCREIIA
;
A
#
# COMPACT_ATOMS: atom_id res chain seq x y z
N MET A 1 -4.67 62.23 -73.84
CA MET A 1 -4.42 62.96 -72.57
C MET A 1 -3.63 62.03 -71.66
N ALA A 2 -2.34 62.27 -71.52
CA ALA A 2 -1.50 61.59 -70.54
C ALA A 2 -1.19 62.60 -69.44
N VAL A 3 -1.58 62.31 -68.19
CA VAL A 3 -1.07 63.04 -67.04
C VAL A 3 -0.58 62.02 -66.01
N VAL A 4 0.73 62.10 -65.86
CA VAL A 4 1.66 61.38 -65.00
C VAL A 4 1.19 61.25 -63.54
N SER A 5 1.30 60.03 -63.01
CA SER A 5 1.10 59.68 -61.60
C SER A 5 2.22 60.23 -60.71
N LYS A 6 1.86 60.85 -59.58
CA LYS A 6 2.79 61.22 -58.50
C LYS A 6 2.83 60.09 -57.44
N PRO A 7 4.01 59.63 -56.98
CA PRO A 7 4.07 58.67 -55.88
C PRO A 7 3.75 59.38 -54.55
N SER A 8 2.87 58.77 -53.74
CA SER A 8 2.58 59.22 -52.39
C SER A 8 3.45 58.43 -51.42
N THR A 9 4.35 59.11 -50.73
CA THR A 9 5.22 58.53 -49.70
C THR A 9 4.39 58.20 -48.46
N VAL A 10 4.29 56.92 -48.10
CA VAL A 10 3.69 56.48 -46.82
C VAL A 10 4.75 56.59 -45.74
N VAL A 11 4.56 57.54 -44.81
CA VAL A 11 5.38 57.65 -43.61
C VAL A 11 4.82 56.66 -42.58
N ILE A 12 5.49 55.52 -42.40
CA ILE A 12 5.13 54.55 -41.36
C ILE A 12 5.60 55.10 -40.01
N HIS A 13 4.65 55.42 -39.13
CA HIS A 13 4.91 55.93 -37.79
C HIS A 13 5.61 54.85 -36.93
N SER A 14 6.75 55.19 -36.34
CA SER A 14 7.63 54.32 -35.52
C SER A 14 7.03 53.77 -34.20
N ARG A 15 5.71 53.86 -33.97
CA ARG A 15 5.07 53.34 -32.74
C ARG A 15 4.75 51.84 -32.78
N SER A 16 4.74 51.22 -33.97
CA SER A 16 4.32 49.81 -34.14
C SER A 16 5.35 48.78 -33.64
N ILE A 17 6.65 49.11 -33.71
CA ILE A 17 7.75 48.15 -33.42
C ILE A 17 7.85 47.80 -31.92
N HIS A 18 7.48 48.72 -31.02
CA HIS A 18 7.48 48.46 -29.56
C HIS A 18 6.34 47.53 -29.12
N SER A 19 5.20 47.51 -29.83
CA SER A 19 4.07 46.65 -29.49
C SER A 19 4.33 45.19 -29.87
N LEU A 20 4.89 44.96 -31.06
CA LEU A 20 5.16 43.62 -31.58
C LEU A 20 6.27 42.87 -30.82
N THR A 21 7.24 43.61 -30.28
CA THR A 21 8.34 43.03 -29.47
C THR A 21 7.88 42.62 -28.06
N LEU A 22 6.79 43.21 -27.57
CA LEU A 22 6.16 42.83 -26.32
C LEU A 22 5.40 41.51 -26.49
N GLU A 23 4.57 41.40 -27.54
CA GLU A 23 3.76 40.21 -27.82
C GLU A 23 4.62 38.95 -27.98
N SER A 24 5.73 39.04 -28.71
CA SER A 24 6.66 37.91 -28.87
C SER A 24 7.37 37.55 -27.57
N ALA A 25 7.69 38.52 -26.71
CA ALA A 25 8.29 38.25 -25.41
C ALA A 25 7.32 37.50 -24.48
N PHE A 26 6.02 37.79 -24.56
CA PHE A 26 4.99 37.03 -23.84
C PHE A 26 4.78 35.62 -24.41
N ASP A 27 4.73 35.47 -25.74
CA ASP A 27 4.61 34.17 -26.39
C ASP A 27 5.79 33.26 -26.02
N ASP A 28 7.03 33.78 -26.09
CA ASP A 28 8.23 33.03 -25.68
C ASP A 28 8.23 32.69 -24.18
N ALA A 29 7.74 33.60 -23.32
CA ALA A 29 7.63 33.34 -21.88
C ALA A 29 6.66 32.20 -21.53
N SER A 30 5.61 32.02 -22.33
CA SER A 30 4.64 30.93 -22.16
C SER A 30 5.18 29.56 -22.60
N ARG A 31 6.21 29.53 -23.44
CA ARG A 31 6.78 28.30 -24.02
C ARG A 31 7.81 27.59 -23.14
N GLY A 32 8.22 28.20 -22.03
CA GLY A 32 9.08 27.51 -21.07
C GLY A 32 9.85 28.43 -20.12
N PRO A 33 10.60 27.81 -19.18
CA PRO A 33 11.28 28.52 -18.10
C PRO A 33 12.34 29.51 -18.59
N MET A 34 13.03 29.24 -19.71
CA MET A 34 14.02 30.16 -20.28
C MET A 34 13.38 31.44 -20.83
N GLY A 35 12.22 31.34 -21.48
CA GLY A 35 11.46 32.51 -21.93
C GLY A 35 10.93 33.31 -20.75
N SER A 36 10.39 32.61 -19.74
CA SER A 36 9.90 33.20 -18.49
C SER A 36 11.00 33.95 -17.72
N MET A 37 12.20 33.36 -17.64
CA MET A 37 13.38 33.99 -17.01
C MET A 37 13.81 35.25 -17.79
N SER A 38 13.82 35.18 -19.12
CA SER A 38 14.17 36.33 -19.97
C SER A 38 13.17 37.49 -19.81
N LEU A 39 11.88 37.20 -19.67
CA LEU A 39 10.83 38.20 -19.45
C LEU A 39 11.00 38.93 -18.10
N LEU A 40 11.35 38.19 -17.05
CA LEU A 40 11.63 38.74 -15.71
C LEU A 40 12.77 39.75 -15.74
N PHE A 41 13.87 39.42 -16.43
CA PHE A 41 15.00 40.34 -16.57
C PHE A 41 14.70 41.53 -17.48
N ARG A 42 13.85 41.35 -18.49
CA ARG A 42 13.51 42.40 -19.48
C ARG A 42 12.50 43.41 -18.93
N GLN A 43 11.55 42.98 -18.10
CA GLN A 43 10.54 43.85 -17.48
C GLN A 43 10.86 44.26 -16.03
N GLN A 44 12.05 43.89 -15.52
CA GLN A 44 12.53 44.23 -14.18
C GLN A 44 11.52 43.92 -13.05
N GLY A 45 10.65 42.93 -13.24
CA GLY A 45 9.65 42.53 -12.25
C GLY A 45 8.46 43.48 -12.04
N GLN A 46 8.28 44.52 -12.87
CA GLN A 46 7.28 45.57 -12.62
C GLN A 46 5.87 45.26 -13.16
N SER A 47 5.68 44.13 -13.83
CA SER A 47 4.46 43.79 -14.56
C SER A 47 3.71 42.60 -13.94
N ILE A 48 2.40 42.53 -14.16
CA ILE A 48 1.59 41.34 -13.82
C ILE A 48 2.12 40.10 -14.58
N ALA A 49 2.71 40.32 -15.75
CA ALA A 49 3.38 39.29 -16.54
C ALA A 49 4.58 38.66 -15.82
N SER A 50 5.39 39.48 -15.13
CA SER A 50 6.50 38.98 -14.34
C SER A 50 6.04 38.15 -13.14
N LEU A 51 4.86 38.43 -12.58
CA LEU A 51 4.30 37.59 -11.52
C LEU A 51 3.96 36.19 -12.06
N GLY A 52 3.30 36.11 -13.22
CA GLY A 52 3.01 34.83 -13.89
C GLY A 52 4.28 34.06 -14.26
N ALA A 53 5.28 34.75 -14.78
CA ALA A 53 6.59 34.19 -15.09
C ALA A 53 7.31 33.61 -13.84
N ALA A 54 7.31 34.34 -12.72
CA ALA A 54 7.89 33.89 -11.46
C ALA A 54 7.18 32.64 -10.91
N ILE A 55 5.84 32.60 -10.98
CA ILE A 55 5.05 31.45 -10.54
C ILE A 55 5.39 30.21 -11.37
N LEU A 56 5.51 30.32 -12.70
CA LEU A 56 5.89 29.19 -13.56
C LEU A 56 7.27 28.63 -13.23
N ILE A 57 8.24 29.49 -12.90
CA ILE A 57 9.59 29.06 -12.50
C ILE A 57 9.55 28.39 -11.13
N LEU A 58 8.78 28.93 -10.17
CA LEU A 58 8.63 28.34 -8.84
C LEU A 58 7.94 26.98 -8.88
N MET A 59 6.93 26.80 -9.75
CA MET A 59 6.25 25.51 -9.94
C MET A 59 7.21 24.44 -10.48
N LEU A 60 8.02 24.79 -11.48
CA LEU A 60 9.02 23.88 -12.05
C LEU A 60 10.17 23.57 -11.08
N ALA A 61 10.55 24.54 -10.24
CA ALA A 61 11.55 24.31 -9.21
C ALA A 61 11.04 23.36 -8.12
N PHE A 62 9.74 23.30 -7.86
CA PHE A 62 9.15 22.46 -6.82
C PHE A 62 9.24 20.95 -7.14
N GLU A 63 9.09 20.55 -8.41
CA GLU A 63 9.15 19.16 -8.85
C GLU A 63 10.40 18.38 -8.38
N PRO A 64 11.65 18.86 -8.55
CA PRO A 64 12.84 18.14 -8.09
C PRO A 64 12.94 18.04 -6.56
N PHE A 65 12.41 19.01 -5.79
CA PHE A 65 12.42 18.92 -4.32
C PHE A 65 11.45 17.85 -3.81
N VAL A 66 10.30 17.69 -4.47
CA VAL A 66 9.36 16.60 -4.17
C VAL A 66 9.98 15.24 -4.49
N GLN A 67 10.73 15.12 -5.59
CA GLN A 67 11.42 13.88 -5.95
C GLN A 67 12.53 13.50 -4.96
N GLN A 68 13.17 14.48 -4.30
CA GLN A 68 14.19 14.23 -3.27
C GLN A 68 13.64 13.76 -1.92
N ILE A 69 12.32 13.86 -1.70
CA ILE A 69 11.67 13.42 -0.45
C ILE A 69 11.47 11.91 -0.39
N LEU A 70 11.47 11.23 -1.54
CA LEU A 70 11.27 9.78 -1.61
C LEU A 70 12.58 9.05 -1.24
N SER A 71 12.70 8.67 0.02
CA SER A 71 13.72 7.73 0.45
C SER A 71 13.20 6.31 0.28
N TYR A 72 13.88 5.50 -0.54
CA TYR A 72 13.66 4.05 -0.61
C TYR A 72 14.76 3.37 0.23
N PRO A 73 14.53 3.12 1.54
CA PRO A 73 15.50 2.41 2.34
C PRO A 73 15.69 1.00 1.77
N SER A 74 16.91 0.69 1.34
CA SER A 74 17.28 -0.68 0.96
C SER A 74 17.76 -1.40 2.22
N GLU A 75 16.93 -2.29 2.74
CA GLU A 75 17.34 -3.15 3.85
C GLU A 75 18.16 -4.34 3.33
N ARG A 76 19.42 -4.44 3.78
CA ARG A 76 20.26 -5.60 3.48
C ARG A 76 19.93 -6.72 4.46
N ILE A 77 19.14 -7.67 4.01
CA ILE A 77 18.88 -8.90 4.75
C ILE A 77 20.14 -9.78 4.68
N ARG A 78 20.64 -10.28 5.81
CA ARG A 78 21.83 -11.14 5.83
C ARG A 78 21.50 -12.47 5.17
N THR A 79 22.01 -12.70 3.96
CA THR A 79 21.97 -14.01 3.30
C THR A 79 22.81 -14.99 4.12
N ALA A 80 22.17 -16.00 4.70
CA ALA A 80 22.87 -17.11 5.33
C ALA A 80 23.76 -17.79 4.29
N THR A 81 25.04 -17.87 4.61
CA THR A 81 26.09 -18.31 3.69
C THR A 81 25.88 -19.78 3.32
N LYS A 82 25.77 -20.06 2.01
CA LYS A 82 25.78 -21.36 1.30
C LYS A 82 24.47 -21.91 0.71
N THR A 83 23.36 -21.17 0.72
CA THR A 83 22.25 -21.39 -0.23
C THR A 83 21.62 -20.05 -0.62
N PRO A 84 21.44 -19.74 -1.91
CA PRO A 84 20.82 -18.49 -2.35
C PRO A 84 19.30 -18.54 -2.14
N ALA A 85 18.86 -18.55 -0.89
CA ALA A 85 17.45 -18.38 -0.56
C ALA A 85 17.14 -16.88 -0.59
N ALA A 86 16.62 -16.40 -1.73
CA ALA A 86 16.05 -15.07 -1.85
C ALA A 86 14.57 -15.15 -1.46
N ALA A 87 14.19 -14.51 -0.36
CA ALA A 87 12.80 -14.38 0.05
C ALA A 87 12.21 -13.08 -0.50
N VAL A 88 11.14 -13.18 -1.27
CA VAL A 88 10.37 -12.02 -1.76
C VAL A 88 8.97 -12.12 -1.13
N PRO A 89 8.51 -11.12 -0.36
CA PRO A 89 7.16 -11.13 0.16
C PRO A 89 6.16 -10.98 -1.01
N GLN A 90 5.18 -11.88 -1.08
CA GLN A 90 4.10 -11.83 -2.06
C GLN A 90 2.77 -12.12 -1.36
N VAL A 91 1.72 -11.38 -1.74
CA VAL A 91 0.35 -11.69 -1.31
C VAL A 91 -0.13 -12.88 -2.11
N GLN A 92 -0.25 -14.03 -1.45
CA GLN A 92 -0.58 -15.30 -2.09
C GLN A 92 -2.09 -15.54 -2.18
N TYR A 93 -2.86 -14.94 -1.27
CA TYR A 93 -4.30 -15.14 -1.20
C TYR A 93 -4.98 -13.86 -0.71
N TYR A 94 -5.80 -13.27 -1.58
CA TYR A 94 -6.71 -12.17 -1.24
C TYR A 94 -8.07 -12.55 -1.82
N ASN A 95 -9.05 -12.80 -0.95
CA ASN A 95 -10.40 -13.17 -1.37
C ASN A 95 -11.29 -11.92 -1.32
N ASP A 96 -11.63 -11.40 -2.50
CA ASP A 96 -12.44 -10.19 -2.67
C ASP A 96 -13.95 -10.47 -2.61
N PHE A 97 -14.36 -11.74 -2.45
CA PHE A 97 -15.75 -12.13 -2.60
C PHE A 97 -16.50 -12.10 -1.27
N LEU A 98 -17.24 -11.01 -1.03
CA LEU A 98 -18.17 -10.89 0.10
C LEU A 98 -19.58 -10.59 -0.39
N PRO A 99 -20.57 -11.45 -0.09
CA PRO A 99 -21.97 -11.11 -0.35
C PRO A 99 -22.39 -9.89 0.50
N LEU A 100 -22.83 -8.85 -0.20
CA LEU A 100 -23.09 -7.47 0.26
C LEU A 100 -24.29 -7.27 1.22
N ASN A 101 -24.78 -8.31 1.88
CA ASN A 101 -26.09 -8.28 2.54
C ASN A 101 -26.06 -8.53 4.06
N THR A 102 -24.91 -8.45 4.73
CA THR A 102 -24.81 -8.68 6.19
C THR A 102 -23.99 -7.61 6.90
N GLN A 103 -24.18 -7.46 8.21
CA GLN A 103 -23.34 -6.59 9.05
C GLN A 103 -21.86 -6.99 8.96
N THR A 104 -21.60 -8.30 8.79
CA THR A 104 -20.28 -8.87 8.52
C THR A 104 -19.63 -8.28 7.26
N SER A 105 -20.36 -8.11 6.16
CA SER A 105 -19.77 -7.56 4.92
C SER A 105 -19.30 -6.11 5.07
N ALA A 106 -19.93 -5.32 5.93
CA ALA A 106 -19.50 -3.94 6.19
C ALA A 106 -18.14 -3.89 6.91
N TYR A 107 -17.90 -4.78 7.88
CA TYR A 107 -16.60 -4.86 8.56
C TYR A 107 -15.50 -5.32 7.62
N TYR A 108 -15.77 -6.35 6.84
CA TYR A 108 -14.77 -6.85 5.90
C TYR A 108 -14.45 -5.84 4.80
N MET A 109 -15.45 -5.09 4.30
CA MET A 109 -15.17 -3.97 3.39
C MET A 109 -14.25 -2.95 4.07
N GLY A 110 -14.54 -2.55 5.31
CA GLY A 110 -13.70 -1.60 6.03
C GLY A 110 -12.25 -2.05 6.28
N ILE A 111 -11.99 -3.36 6.32
CA ILE A 111 -10.66 -3.93 6.62
C ILE A 111 -9.90 -4.28 5.35
N TRP A 112 -10.58 -4.88 4.37
CA TRP A 112 -9.94 -5.50 3.22
C TRP A 112 -10.17 -4.74 1.91
N THR A 113 -11.25 -3.95 1.78
CA THR A 113 -11.57 -3.33 0.50
C THR A 113 -10.58 -2.23 0.16
N LYS A 114 -10.22 -2.18 -1.12
CA LYS A 114 -9.42 -1.11 -1.70
C LYS A 114 -10.29 0.00 -2.29
N ASP A 115 -11.48 -0.36 -2.77
CA ASP A 115 -12.34 0.52 -3.54
C ASP A 115 -13.66 0.74 -2.80
N PHE A 116 -13.77 1.89 -2.14
CA PHE A 116 -15.04 2.37 -1.63
C PHE A 116 -15.82 2.96 -2.80
N ASN A 117 -16.93 2.34 -3.18
CA ASN A 117 -17.82 2.84 -4.24
C ASN A 117 -18.60 4.13 -3.82
N ILE A 118 -18.17 4.76 -2.74
CA ILE A 118 -18.69 6.03 -2.22
C ILE A 118 -17.47 6.89 -1.90
N GLU A 119 -17.06 7.72 -2.85
CA GLU A 119 -16.02 8.72 -2.61
C GLU A 119 -16.70 10.02 -2.13
N PRO A 120 -16.47 10.45 -0.88
CA PRO A 120 -17.09 11.66 -0.35
C PRO A 120 -16.51 12.90 -1.04
N THR A 121 -17.17 13.34 -2.11
CA THR A 121 -16.77 14.54 -2.84
C THR A 121 -17.30 15.79 -2.13
N CYS A 122 -16.39 16.67 -1.70
CA CYS A 122 -16.75 17.98 -1.17
C CYS A 122 -16.13 19.12 -1.99
N PRO A 123 -16.74 19.51 -3.12
CA PRO A 123 -16.14 20.47 -4.03
C PRO A 123 -16.09 21.90 -3.46
N SER A 124 -16.99 22.25 -2.54
CA SER A 124 -17.15 23.60 -2.00
C SER A 124 -16.28 23.90 -0.77
N GLY A 125 -15.60 22.89 -0.22
CA GLY A 125 -14.87 23.01 1.05
C GLY A 125 -15.74 23.24 2.29
N ASN A 126 -17.05 23.39 2.14
CA ASN A 126 -18.02 23.56 3.22
C ASN A 126 -19.26 22.68 2.94
N CYS A 127 -19.07 21.37 3.10
CA CYS A 127 -20.14 20.39 2.90
C CYS A 127 -20.80 20.07 4.22
N THR A 128 -22.13 20.20 4.23
CA THR A 128 -22.95 19.78 5.36
C THR A 128 -23.61 18.47 4.95
N TRP A 129 -23.27 17.38 5.63
CA TRP A 129 -23.86 16.08 5.33
C TRP A 129 -25.19 15.90 6.07
N PRO A 130 -26.21 15.29 5.46
CA PRO A 130 -27.44 14.94 6.16
C PRO A 130 -27.13 13.93 7.27
N SER A 131 -27.97 13.89 8.31
CA SER A 131 -27.82 12.89 9.37
C SER A 131 -27.85 11.48 8.79
N TYR A 132 -26.76 10.75 8.94
CA TYR A 132 -26.65 9.34 8.56
C TYR A 132 -26.40 8.47 9.79
N LYS A 133 -26.80 7.21 9.72
CA LYS A 133 -26.49 6.24 10.78
C LYS A 133 -25.08 5.72 10.55
N SER A 134 -24.18 5.98 11.48
CA SER A 134 -22.85 5.37 11.52
C SER A 134 -22.78 4.29 12.60
N LEU A 135 -21.91 3.31 12.39
CA LEU A 135 -21.56 2.32 13.39
C LEU A 135 -20.06 2.45 13.67
N GLY A 136 -19.72 2.88 14.89
CA GLY A 136 -18.35 2.87 15.38
C GLY A 136 -18.02 1.52 16.02
N PHE A 137 -16.81 1.03 15.77
CA PHE A 137 -16.25 -0.13 16.45
C PHE A 137 -14.91 0.24 17.09
N CYS A 138 -14.52 -0.55 18.08
CA CYS A 138 -13.29 -0.35 18.83
C CYS A 138 -12.40 -1.54 18.57
N SER A 139 -11.13 -1.28 18.22
CA SER A 139 -10.13 -2.31 18.08
C SER A 139 -9.31 -2.45 19.36
N GLN A 140 -9.02 -3.68 19.75
CA GLN A 140 -8.08 -4.00 20.80
C GLN A 140 -7.19 -5.13 20.30
N CYS A 141 -5.88 -4.98 20.45
CA CYS A 141 -4.91 -6.00 20.08
C CYS A 141 -4.11 -6.45 21.30
N SER A 142 -3.79 -7.73 21.35
CA SER A 142 -2.97 -8.33 22.40
C SER A 142 -2.01 -9.34 21.80
N ASP A 143 -0.80 -9.36 22.36
CA ASP A 143 0.20 -10.38 22.06
C ASP A 143 -0.26 -11.73 22.64
N VAL A 144 -0.39 -12.73 21.77
CA VAL A 144 -0.79 -14.11 22.10
C VAL A 144 0.28 -15.12 21.72
N THR A 145 1.51 -14.65 21.44
CA THR A 145 2.65 -15.46 20.97
C THR A 145 2.92 -16.67 21.87
N SER A 146 2.84 -16.48 23.19
CA SER A 146 3.10 -17.54 24.18
C SER A 146 2.08 -18.68 24.17
N THR A 147 0.88 -18.44 23.63
CA THR A 147 -0.20 -19.43 23.56
C THR A 147 -0.35 -20.07 22.19
N ALA A 148 0.36 -19.54 21.19
CA ALA A 148 0.31 -20.01 19.82
C ALA A 148 1.23 -21.22 19.62
N THR A 149 0.77 -22.20 18.86
CA THR A 149 1.54 -23.39 18.50
C THR A 149 1.57 -23.59 16.99
N LEU A 150 2.65 -24.16 16.46
CA LEU A 150 2.74 -24.57 15.06
C LEU A 150 2.28 -26.02 14.92
N ASN A 151 1.34 -26.25 14.01
CA ASN A 151 0.96 -27.59 13.57
C ASN A 151 1.33 -27.75 12.11
N CYS A 152 2.47 -28.39 11.86
CA CYS A 152 2.91 -28.72 10.51
C CYS A 152 2.63 -30.20 10.19
N SER A 153 2.04 -30.46 9.03
CA SER A 153 1.75 -31.79 8.52
C SER A 153 2.23 -31.90 7.08
N MET A 154 3.26 -32.72 6.87
CA MET A 154 3.80 -33.05 5.56
C MET A 154 3.36 -34.44 5.12
N PRO A 155 3.04 -34.66 3.82
CA PRO A 155 2.75 -35.99 3.31
C PRO A 155 3.96 -36.91 3.49
N SER A 156 3.69 -38.15 3.91
CA SER A 156 4.68 -39.17 4.30
C SER A 156 5.58 -39.67 3.17
N SER A 157 5.37 -39.23 1.92
CA SER A 157 6.32 -39.37 0.82
C SER A 157 7.60 -38.54 1.01
N SER A 158 7.60 -37.53 1.89
CA SER A 158 8.79 -36.78 2.34
C SER A 158 9.84 -37.66 3.04
N HIS A 159 9.43 -38.75 3.68
CA HIS A 159 10.33 -39.65 4.41
C HIS A 159 11.07 -40.67 3.53
N ARG A 160 10.83 -40.69 2.21
CA ARG A 160 11.54 -41.58 1.27
C ARG A 160 12.64 -40.80 0.55
N MET A 161 13.77 -40.69 1.25
CA MET A 161 15.03 -40.15 0.75
C MET A 161 15.39 -40.78 -0.62
N GLY A 162 15.44 -39.97 -1.68
CA GLY A 162 15.98 -40.38 -2.99
C GLY A 162 15.13 -40.14 -4.24
N GLN A 163 13.96 -39.49 -4.16
CA GLN A 163 13.17 -39.15 -5.35
C GLN A 163 12.87 -37.66 -5.47
N ASN A 164 12.76 -37.20 -6.72
CA ASN A 164 12.30 -35.85 -7.03
C ASN A 164 10.78 -35.78 -6.77
N ALA A 165 10.36 -34.85 -5.92
CA ALA A 165 8.95 -34.72 -5.55
C ALA A 165 8.61 -33.26 -5.24
N THR A 166 7.42 -32.85 -5.67
CA THR A 166 6.76 -31.62 -5.20
C THR A 166 5.71 -32.04 -4.17
N LEU A 167 5.84 -31.51 -2.96
CA LEU A 167 5.03 -31.86 -1.81
C LEU A 167 4.27 -30.64 -1.35
N ASN A 168 2.96 -30.82 -1.14
CA ASN A 168 2.10 -29.83 -0.52
C ASN A 168 1.80 -30.31 0.89
N GLY A 169 2.19 -29.52 1.88
CA GLY A 169 1.86 -29.70 3.27
C GLY A 169 1.01 -28.55 3.78
N THR A 170 0.53 -28.71 5.00
CA THR A 170 -0.03 -27.61 5.78
C THR A 170 0.92 -27.29 6.90
N CYS A 171 1.13 -26.02 7.19
CA CYS A 171 1.66 -25.68 8.49
C CYS A 171 1.00 -24.43 9.02
N GLU A 172 0.20 -24.64 10.05
CA GLU A 172 -0.77 -23.68 10.54
C GLU A 172 -0.38 -23.19 11.94
N VAL A 173 -0.60 -21.90 12.18
CA VAL A 173 -0.55 -21.34 13.52
C VAL A 173 -1.89 -21.62 14.18
N VAL A 174 -1.85 -22.38 15.27
CA VAL A 174 -3.00 -22.78 16.07
C VAL A 174 -3.03 -21.95 17.33
N LEU A 175 -4.15 -21.27 17.56
CA LEU A 175 -4.46 -20.56 18.80
C LEU A 175 -5.32 -21.45 19.71
N PRO A 176 -5.38 -21.16 21.03
CA PRO A 176 -6.19 -21.95 21.96
C PRO A 176 -7.69 -22.01 21.63
N GLN A 177 -8.19 -21.03 20.88
CA GLN A 177 -9.59 -20.88 20.50
C GLN A 177 -9.69 -20.39 19.06
N GLY A 178 -10.74 -20.83 18.36
CA GLY A 178 -11.07 -20.42 17.00
C GLY A 178 -10.35 -21.21 15.92
N ARG A 179 -10.34 -20.65 14.70
CA ARG A 179 -9.77 -21.28 13.51
C ARG A 179 -8.25 -21.09 13.41
N PRO A 180 -7.51 -22.10 12.92
CA PRO A 180 -6.08 -21.97 12.64
C PRO A 180 -5.84 -21.12 11.38
N SER A 181 -4.59 -20.71 11.15
CA SER A 181 -4.23 -19.82 10.04
C SER A 181 -4.47 -20.39 8.64
N GLY A 182 -4.62 -21.71 8.49
CA GLY A 182 -4.87 -22.33 7.17
C GLY A 182 -3.70 -22.20 6.19
N THR A 183 -2.48 -21.93 6.68
CA THR A 183 -1.32 -21.67 5.83
C THR A 183 -0.77 -22.95 5.20
N THR A 184 -0.61 -22.92 3.89
CA THR A 184 -0.07 -24.03 3.09
C THR A 184 1.43 -23.85 2.86
N LEU A 185 2.11 -24.99 2.71
CA LEU A 185 3.53 -25.08 2.45
C LEU A 185 3.75 -25.90 1.18
N GLU A 186 4.49 -25.37 0.22
CA GLU A 186 4.91 -26.10 -0.97
C GLU A 186 6.43 -26.27 -0.94
N ALA A 187 6.89 -27.51 -1.12
CA ALA A 187 8.31 -27.85 -1.14
C ALA A 187 8.64 -28.71 -2.35
N THR A 188 9.69 -28.37 -3.08
CA THR A 188 10.27 -29.22 -4.12
C THR A 188 11.58 -29.79 -3.62
N ILE A 189 11.67 -31.11 -3.65
CA ILE A 189 12.85 -31.88 -3.27
C ILE A 189 13.45 -32.47 -4.54
N GLU A 190 14.75 -32.22 -4.76
CA GLU A 190 15.54 -32.85 -5.81
C GLU A 190 16.70 -33.61 -5.17
N ASN A 191 16.89 -34.88 -5.52
CA ASN A 191 17.94 -35.74 -4.96
C ASN A 191 17.99 -35.78 -3.41
N GLY A 192 16.85 -35.58 -2.75
CA GLY A 192 16.77 -35.53 -1.27
C GLY A 192 17.15 -34.18 -0.65
N THR A 193 17.39 -33.14 -1.46
CA THR A 193 17.60 -31.76 -0.99
C THR A 193 16.44 -30.87 -1.40
N THR A 194 15.93 -30.06 -0.47
CA THR A 194 14.88 -29.06 -0.77
C THR A 194 15.47 -27.94 -1.63
N THR A 195 15.06 -27.85 -2.89
CA THR A 195 15.51 -26.82 -3.85
C THR A 195 14.57 -25.63 -3.90
N PHE A 196 13.29 -25.85 -3.58
CA PHE A 196 12.26 -24.82 -3.53
C PHE A 196 11.42 -25.00 -2.28
N LEU A 197 11.15 -23.90 -1.57
CA LEU A 197 10.27 -23.87 -0.42
C LEU A 197 9.46 -22.57 -0.48
N GLN A 198 8.14 -22.69 -0.57
CA GLN A 198 7.21 -21.57 -0.60
C GLN A 198 6.26 -21.66 0.58
N TRP A 199 6.28 -20.61 1.40
CA TRP A 199 5.45 -20.48 2.59
C TRP A 199 5.13 -19.00 2.84
N SER A 200 3.86 -18.71 3.16
CA SER A 200 3.43 -17.49 3.84
C SER A 200 4.11 -17.33 5.22
N MET A 201 5.18 -16.54 5.26
CA MET A 201 5.86 -16.17 6.52
C MET A 201 5.07 -15.17 7.37
N GLU A 202 4.12 -14.49 6.75
CA GLU A 202 3.18 -13.62 7.43
C GLU A 202 1.78 -14.00 6.97
N ALA A 203 0.87 -14.12 7.94
CA ALA A 203 -0.51 -14.49 7.66
C ALA A 203 -1.44 -13.70 8.57
N VAL A 204 -2.51 -13.18 7.97
CA VAL A 204 -3.64 -12.62 8.69
C VAL A 204 -4.86 -13.49 8.37
N TRP A 205 -5.58 -13.90 9.39
CA TRP A 205 -6.76 -14.74 9.22
C TRP A 205 -7.83 -14.41 10.26
N GLU A 206 -9.04 -14.88 9.98
CA GLU A 206 -10.15 -14.84 10.92
C GLU A 206 -10.06 -16.02 11.88
N VAL A 207 -9.84 -15.69 13.15
CA VAL A 207 -9.94 -16.65 14.24
C VAL A 207 -11.41 -17.02 14.45
N GLU A 208 -12.29 -16.01 14.37
CA GLU A 208 -13.73 -16.18 14.42
C GLU A 208 -14.41 -15.25 13.41
N PRO A 209 -14.99 -15.78 12.31
CA PRO A 209 -15.59 -14.99 11.24
C PRO A 209 -16.98 -14.42 11.57
N TYR A 210 -17.62 -14.88 12.65
CA TYR A 210 -18.96 -14.44 13.05
C TYR A 210 -18.96 -13.80 14.43
N PRO A 211 -19.95 -12.94 14.76
CA PRO A 211 -20.10 -12.44 16.12
C PRO A 211 -20.18 -13.60 17.09
N VAL A 212 -19.35 -13.55 18.13
CA VAL A 212 -19.37 -14.53 19.21
C VAL A 212 -20.61 -14.28 20.07
N ILE A 213 -21.51 -15.26 20.15
CA ILE A 213 -22.76 -15.18 20.93
C ILE A 213 -22.69 -16.05 22.21
N ASP A 214 -21.68 -16.90 22.31
CA ASP A 214 -21.55 -17.91 23.37
C ASP A 214 -20.90 -17.38 24.68
N ASN A 215 -20.86 -16.06 24.87
CA ASN A 215 -20.13 -15.40 25.99
C ASN A 215 -18.65 -15.80 26.07
N SER A 216 -18.05 -16.34 25.01
CA SER A 216 -16.61 -16.56 25.01
C SER A 216 -15.88 -15.22 24.93
N ALA A 217 -14.85 -15.11 25.75
CA ALA A 217 -14.03 -13.91 25.83
C ALA A 217 -12.73 -14.14 25.08
N TYR A 218 -12.45 -13.27 24.12
CA TYR A 218 -11.16 -13.23 23.44
C TYR A 218 -10.35 -12.10 24.05
N SER A 219 -9.20 -12.43 24.63
CA SER A 219 -8.28 -11.43 25.19
C SER A 219 -8.95 -10.42 26.15
N GLY A 220 -9.90 -10.91 26.95
CA GLY A 220 -10.64 -10.13 27.95
C GLY A 220 -11.86 -9.35 27.44
N VAL A 221 -12.21 -9.48 26.16
CA VAL A 221 -13.42 -8.88 25.59
C VAL A 221 -14.46 -9.96 25.31
N GLU A 222 -15.61 -9.82 25.98
CA GLU A 222 -16.78 -10.68 25.80
C GLU A 222 -17.53 -10.29 24.52
N ASN A 223 -18.00 -11.30 23.78
CA ASN A 223 -18.83 -11.15 22.59
C ASN A 223 -18.25 -10.17 21.54
N PRO A 224 -16.98 -10.37 21.09
CA PRO A 224 -16.43 -9.57 20.01
C PRO A 224 -17.21 -9.77 18.70
N LEU A 225 -17.25 -8.73 17.88
CA LEU A 225 -17.91 -8.75 16.56
C LEU A 225 -17.06 -9.47 15.51
N LEU A 226 -15.73 -9.35 15.63
CA LEU A 226 -14.74 -9.95 14.74
C LEU A 226 -13.46 -10.20 15.54
N VAL A 227 -12.83 -11.36 15.31
CA VAL A 227 -11.51 -11.68 15.85
C VAL A 227 -10.57 -12.05 14.71
N LEU A 228 -9.54 -11.24 14.54
CA LEU A 228 -8.44 -11.46 13.60
C LEU A 228 -7.19 -11.89 14.36
N ALA A 229 -6.34 -12.67 13.70
CA ALA A 229 -4.99 -12.89 14.16
C ALA A 229 -4.01 -12.61 13.03
N GLN A 230 -2.86 -12.08 13.43
CA GLN A 230 -1.69 -11.90 12.59
C GLN A 230 -0.56 -12.74 13.17
N SER A 231 0.12 -13.48 12.32
CA SER A 231 1.32 -14.22 12.69
C SER A 231 2.49 -13.82 11.82
N MET A 232 3.66 -13.76 12.44
CA MET A 232 4.96 -13.64 11.78
C MET A 232 5.80 -14.86 12.15
N LEU A 233 6.26 -15.57 11.13
CA LEU A 233 7.11 -16.75 11.26
C LEU A 233 8.57 -16.41 10.93
N GLY A 234 9.47 -17.21 11.48
CA GLY A 234 10.89 -17.21 11.21
C GLY A 234 11.34 -18.59 10.73
N PHE A 235 12.48 -18.63 10.06
CA PHE A 235 13.11 -19.87 9.66
C PHE A 235 14.60 -19.87 9.98
N ASP A 236 15.13 -21.05 10.31
CA ASP A 236 16.55 -21.35 10.41
C ASP A 236 16.97 -22.13 9.17
N SER A 237 17.78 -21.49 8.33
CA SER A 237 18.28 -22.07 7.08
C SER A 237 19.14 -23.33 7.30
N ASN A 238 19.81 -23.46 8.45
CA ASN A 238 20.67 -24.61 8.72
C ASN A 238 19.85 -25.85 9.09
N LEU A 239 18.72 -25.66 9.79
CA LEU A 239 17.81 -26.75 10.12
C LEU A 239 17.04 -27.21 8.89
N ILE A 240 16.60 -26.29 8.03
CA ILE A 240 15.89 -26.62 6.78
C ILE A 240 16.76 -27.43 5.82
N THR A 241 18.06 -27.11 5.73
CA THR A 241 18.97 -27.77 4.77
C THR A 241 19.52 -29.11 5.26
N ASN A 242 19.57 -29.33 6.58
CA ASN A 242 20.12 -30.55 7.17
C ASN A 242 19.06 -31.51 7.72
N SER A 243 17.79 -31.10 7.81
CA SER A 243 16.68 -31.96 8.24
C SER A 243 15.99 -32.61 7.03
N SER A 244 15.50 -33.83 7.23
CA SER A 244 14.59 -34.49 6.28
C SER A 244 13.20 -33.83 6.23
N ASP A 245 12.89 -32.99 7.21
CA ASP A 245 11.64 -32.25 7.29
C ASP A 245 11.92 -30.74 7.29
N PRO A 246 11.55 -30.00 6.24
CA PRO A 246 11.79 -28.55 6.17
C PRO A 246 10.98 -27.77 7.22
N THR A 247 10.02 -28.39 7.90
CA THR A 247 9.20 -27.74 8.93
C THR A 247 9.94 -27.57 10.27
N GLU A 248 10.96 -28.39 10.56
CA GLU A 248 11.73 -28.32 11.81
C GLU A 248 12.50 -27.00 11.98
N GLY A 249 12.84 -26.35 10.88
CA GLY A 249 13.52 -25.06 10.91
C GLY A 249 12.59 -23.88 11.10
N VAL A 250 11.28 -24.07 11.19
CA VAL A 250 10.31 -22.98 11.26
C VAL A 250 9.81 -22.75 12.68
N PHE A 251 9.74 -21.48 13.07
CA PHE A 251 9.34 -21.06 14.40
C PHE A 251 8.49 -19.79 14.36
N ILE A 252 7.69 -19.60 15.41
CA ILE A 252 6.88 -18.40 15.59
C ILE A 252 7.78 -17.26 16.09
N LYS A 253 7.76 -16.11 15.41
CA LYS A 253 8.39 -14.88 15.91
C LYS A 253 7.44 -14.06 16.78
N ASN A 254 6.23 -13.85 16.28
CA ASN A 254 5.21 -13.05 16.94
C ASN A 254 3.82 -13.47 16.45
N VAL A 255 2.85 -13.54 17.36
CA VAL A 255 1.43 -13.70 17.03
C VAL A 255 0.63 -12.68 17.83
N THR A 256 -0.13 -11.86 17.11
CA THR A 256 -1.01 -10.85 17.70
C THR A 256 -2.45 -11.19 17.36
N GLN A 257 -3.33 -11.13 18.35
CA GLN A 257 -4.77 -11.24 18.16
C GLN A 257 -5.39 -9.85 18.29
N CYS A 258 -6.18 -9.46 17.30
CA CYS A 258 -6.89 -8.19 17.27
C CYS A 258 -8.39 -8.46 17.19
N LEU A 259 -9.16 -7.78 18.02
CA LEU A 259 -10.61 -7.92 18.09
C LEU A 259 -11.29 -6.59 17.86
N CYS A 260 -12.45 -6.64 17.22
CA CYS A 260 -13.35 -5.50 17.05
C CYS A 260 -14.59 -5.73 17.91
N HIS A 261 -14.98 -4.74 18.71
CA HIS A 261 -16.20 -4.82 19.52
C HIS A 261 -16.94 -3.48 19.56
N GLN A 262 -18.24 -3.53 19.84
CA GLN A 262 -19.06 -2.34 20.01
C GLN A 262 -19.00 -1.92 21.49
N ARG A 263 -18.57 -0.69 21.79
CA ARG A 263 -18.68 -0.12 23.15
C ARG A 263 -19.32 1.25 23.12
N TYR A 264 -20.31 1.44 23.98
CA TYR A 264 -21.17 2.63 24.02
C TYR A 264 -20.54 3.90 24.64
N SER A 265 -19.30 3.87 25.17
CA SER A 265 -18.87 5.00 26.03
C SER A 265 -17.39 5.40 26.05
N ARG A 266 -16.45 4.82 25.28
CA ARG A 266 -15.05 5.31 25.23
C ARG A 266 -14.22 4.57 24.18
N CYS A 267 -14.29 5.00 22.93
CA CYS A 267 -13.33 4.57 21.92
C CYS A 267 -12.69 5.82 21.32
N ARG A 268 -11.36 5.80 21.15
CA ARG A 268 -10.70 6.80 20.31
C ARG A 268 -11.27 6.59 18.92
N GLU A 269 -11.94 7.60 18.39
CA GLU A 269 -12.48 7.58 17.03
C GLU A 269 -11.34 7.25 16.07
N ILE A 270 -11.48 6.15 15.34
CA ILE A 270 -10.71 5.92 14.12
C ILE A 270 -11.50 6.67 13.06
N ILE A 271 -11.09 7.91 12.80
CA ILE A 271 -11.55 8.65 11.63
C ILE A 271 -10.73 8.09 10.46
N ALA A 272 -11.35 7.22 9.67
CA ALA A 272 -10.87 6.85 8.35
C ALA A 272 -11.41 7.86 7.33
#